data_AF-A0A954FRC6-F1
#
_entry.id   AF-A0A954FRC6-F1
#
_cell.length_a   1.000
_cell.length_b   1.000
_cell.length_c   1.000
_cell.angle_alpha   90.00
_cell.angle_beta   90.00
_cell.angle_gamma   90.00
#
_symmetry.space_group_name_H-M   'P 1'
#
loop_
_entity.id
_entity.type
_entity.pdbx_description
1 polymer ?
#
loop_
_entity_poly.entity_id
_entity_poly.type
_entity_poly.pdbx_seq_one_letter_code
_entity_poly.pdbx_strand_id
1 'polypeptide(L)'
;MKPEETESFVQLLTAHQSVLYAYIRSLLPDIEAVQDVLQETNLVLWRRSEEFEAGTNFVAWACKVAYFQVLAFYRDHKRDSMVFNIELVSMLARQNEEKLAG
;
A
#
# COMPACT_ATOMS: atom_id res chain seq x y z
N MET A 1 12.36 -14.70 10.61
CA MET A 1 12.38 -15.42 9.31
C MET A 1 13.73 -16.05 9.05
N LYS A 2 13.74 -17.22 8.39
CA LYS A 2 14.95 -17.84 7.85
C LYS A 2 15.44 -17.12 6.57
N PRO A 3 16.69 -17.30 6.14
CA PRO A 3 17.22 -16.65 4.93
C PRO A 3 16.38 -16.91 3.66
N GLU A 4 15.89 -18.14 3.47
CA GLU A 4 15.08 -18.53 2.31
C GLU A 4 13.68 -17.88 2.30
N GLU A 5 13.08 -17.71 3.48
CA GLU A 5 11.80 -17.02 3.65
C GLU A 5 11.96 -15.52 3.36
N THR A 6 13.09 -14.97 3.79
CA THR A 6 13.47 -13.57 3.55
C THR A 6 13.61 -13.29 2.05
N GLU A 7 14.37 -14.13 1.35
CA GLU A 7 14.56 -13.99 -0.10
C GLU A 7 13.22 -14.10 -0.85
N SER A 8 12.40 -15.08 -0.50
CA SER A 8 11.06 -15.27 -1.09
C SER A 8 10.18 -14.04 -0.90
N PHE A 9 10.18 -13.45 0.30
CA PHE A 9 9.42 -12.24 0.60
C PHE A 9 9.93 -11.03 -0.20
N VAL A 10 11.26 -10.84 -0.28
CA VAL A 10 11.85 -9.75 -1.06
C VAL A 10 11.54 -9.90 -2.55
N GLN A 11 11.60 -11.10 -3.11
CA GLN A 11 11.21 -11.37 -4.50
C GLN A 11 9.73 -11.03 -4.73
N LEU A 12 8.85 -11.43 -3.83
CA LEU A 12 7.42 -11.14 -3.91
C LEU A 12 7.14 -9.63 -3.81
N LEU A 13 7.79 -8.94 -2.86
CA LEU A 13 7.66 -7.49 -2.68
C LEU A 13 8.14 -6.72 -3.91
N THR A 14 9.28 -7.11 -4.48
CA THR A 14 9.88 -6.46 -5.65
C THR A 14 9.08 -6.72 -6.92
N ALA A 15 8.55 -7.94 -7.11
CA ALA A 15 7.70 -8.30 -8.25
C ALA A 15 6.41 -7.47 -8.33
N HIS A 16 5.89 -6.99 -7.20
CA HIS A 16 4.63 -6.24 -7.13
C HIS A 16 4.79 -4.72 -6.93
N GLN A 17 6.01 -4.18 -7.04
CA GLN A 17 6.26 -2.73 -6.83
C GLN A 17 5.47 -1.85 -7.80
N SER A 18 5.39 -2.22 -9.09
CA SER A 18 4.67 -1.41 -10.10
C SER A 18 3.17 -1.34 -9.81
N VAL A 19 2.58 -2.44 -9.35
CA VAL A 19 1.17 -2.51 -8.95
C VAL A 19 0.93 -1.65 -7.71
N LEU A 20 1.80 -1.76 -6.71
CA LEU A 20 1.70 -0.99 -5.47
C LEU A 20 1.87 0.52 -5.73
N TYR A 21 2.82 0.89 -6.59
CA TYR A 21 3.01 2.26 -7.05
C TYR A 21 1.76 2.80 -7.76
N ALA A 22 1.21 2.05 -8.73
CA ALA A 22 0.02 2.47 -9.47
C ALA A 22 -1.20 2.64 -8.55
N TYR A 23 -1.36 1.73 -7.58
CA TYR A 23 -2.39 1.83 -6.56
C TYR A 23 -2.25 3.12 -5.74
N ILE A 24 -1.08 3.37 -5.14
CA ILE A 24 -0.83 4.58 -4.33
C ILE A 24 -0.97 5.85 -5.18
N ARG A 25 -0.46 5.84 -6.42
CA ARG A 25 -0.56 6.97 -7.36
C ARG A 25 -2.00 7.33 -7.72
N SER A 26 -2.92 6.36 -7.70
CA SER A 26 -4.34 6.64 -7.91
C SER A 26 -5.00 7.33 -6.72
N LEU A 27 -4.41 7.25 -5.52
CA LEU A 27 -4.95 7.79 -4.27
C LEU A 27 -4.27 9.09 -3.82
N LEU A 28 -3.11 9.42 -4.40
CA LEU A 28 -2.33 10.61 -4.08
C LEU A 28 -2.10 11.46 -5.34
N PRO A 29 -2.21 12.79 -5.25
CA PRO A 29 -2.09 13.67 -6.41
C PRO A 29 -0.63 13.89 -6.86
N ASP A 30 0.30 13.91 -5.91
CA ASP A 30 1.70 14.31 -6.09
C ASP A 30 2.68 13.13 -6.15
N ILE A 31 3.75 13.25 -6.92
CA ILE A 31 4.73 12.17 -7.13
C ILE A 31 5.64 11.97 -5.92
N GLU A 32 6.05 13.03 -5.24
CA GLU A 32 6.91 12.94 -4.05
C GLU A 32 6.15 12.23 -2.93
N ALA A 33 4.89 12.63 -2.70
CA ALA A 33 4.01 11.96 -1.76
C ALA A 33 3.82 10.45 -2.05
N VAL A 34 3.74 10.07 -3.33
CA VAL A 34 3.62 8.66 -3.73
C VAL A 34 4.89 7.88 -3.39
N GLN A 35 6.06 8.46 -3.63
CA GLN A 35 7.34 7.80 -3.31
C GLN A 35 7.50 7.62 -1.80
N ASP A 36 7.20 8.65 -1.01
CA ASP A 36 7.28 8.60 0.45
C ASP A 36 6.33 7.53 1.01
N VAL A 37 5.08 7.54 0.56
CA VAL A 37 4.08 6.55 1.01
C VAL A 37 4.42 5.14 0.54
N LEU A 38 4.98 4.96 -0.66
CA LEU A 38 5.45 3.66 -1.13
C LEU A 38 6.62 3.16 -0.28
N GLN A 39 7.56 4.02 0.10
CA GLN A 39 8.69 3.66 0.96
C GLN A 39 8.21 3.24 2.35
N GLU A 40 7.33 4.02 2.98
CA GLU A 40 6.74 3.65 4.28
C GLU A 40 5.91 2.37 4.20
N THR A 41 5.18 2.16 3.09
CA THR A 41 4.46 0.91 2.83
C THR A 41 5.43 -0.26 2.79
N ASN A 42 6.54 -0.16 2.05
CA ASN A 42 7.56 -1.21 1.98
C ASN A 42 8.17 -1.50 3.37
N LEU A 43 8.43 -0.48 4.18
CA LEU A 43 8.93 -0.65 5.55
C LEU A 43 7.92 -1.38 6.45
N VAL A 44 6.64 -1.05 6.36
CA VAL A 44 5.59 -1.72 7.13
C VAL A 44 5.38 -3.16 6.66
N LEU A 45 5.36 -3.40 5.35
CA LEU A 45 5.28 -4.76 4.80
C LEU A 45 6.46 -5.60 5.28
N TRP A 46 7.67 -5.05 5.25
CA TRP A 46 8.86 -5.74 5.77
C TRP A 46 8.76 -6.05 7.27
N ARG A 47 8.37 -5.07 8.09
CA ARG A 47 8.18 -5.25 9.54
C ARG A 47 7.11 -6.29 9.88
N ARG A 48 6.10 -6.44 9.02
CA ARG A 48 4.98 -7.38 9.17
C ARG A 48 5.11 -8.61 8.27
N SER A 49 6.30 -8.87 7.73
CA SER A 49 6.55 -9.97 6.80
C SER A 49 6.20 -11.34 7.40
N GLU A 50 6.41 -11.52 8.70
CA GLU A 50 6.05 -12.75 9.44
C GLU A 50 4.53 -12.94 9.59
N GLU A 51 3.73 -11.89 9.38
CA GLU A 51 2.26 -11.97 9.41
C GLU A 51 1.68 -12.35 8.04
N PHE A 52 2.49 -12.34 6.98
CA PHE A 52 2.03 -12.74 5.66
C PHE A 52 2.05 -14.27 5.51
N GLU A 53 0.88 -14.85 5.26
CA GLU A 53 0.76 -16.27 4.97
C GLU A 53 1.06 -16.55 3.49
N ALA A 54 2.15 -17.27 3.22
CA ALA A 54 2.52 -17.68 1.87
C ALA A 54 1.39 -18.47 1.19
N GLY A 55 1.15 -18.19 -0.10
CA GLY A 55 0.05 -18.77 -0.87
C GLY A 55 -1.26 -17.97 -0.79
N THR A 56 -1.34 -16.94 0.06
CA THR A 56 -2.44 -15.96 0.03
C THR A 56 -2.14 -14.81 -0.94
N ASN A 57 -3.14 -13.96 -1.20
CA ASN A 57 -3.01 -12.85 -2.15
C ASN A 57 -2.15 -11.71 -1.56
N PHE A 58 -0.86 -11.70 -1.91
CA PHE A 58 0.08 -10.67 -1.49
C PHE A 58 -0.34 -9.27 -1.93
N VAL A 59 -0.84 -9.11 -3.16
CA VAL A 59 -1.24 -7.80 -3.69
C VAL A 59 -2.38 -7.21 -2.86
N ALA A 60 -3.39 -8.02 -2.50
CA ALA A 60 -4.49 -7.58 -1.65
C ALA A 60 -3.99 -7.16 -0.25
N TRP A 61 -3.09 -7.95 0.34
CA TRP A 61 -2.47 -7.62 1.63
C TRP A 61 -1.64 -6.33 1.56
N ALA A 62 -0.82 -6.19 0.51
CA ALA A 62 0.04 -5.02 0.29
C ALA A 62 -0.77 -3.74 0.02
N CYS A 63 -1.82 -3.81 -0.80
CA CYS A 63 -2.70 -2.67 -1.07
C CYS A 63 -3.46 -2.23 0.18
N LYS A 64 -3.84 -3.17 1.06
CA LYS A 64 -4.44 -2.85 2.36
C LYS A 64 -3.47 -2.09 3.26
N VAL A 65 -2.19 -2.50 3.31
CA VAL A 65 -1.17 -1.77 4.06
C VAL A 65 -0.95 -0.38 3.44
N ALA A 66 -0.82 -0.29 2.12
CA ALA A 66 -0.67 0.98 1.40
C ALA A 66 -1.84 1.94 1.65
N TYR A 67 -3.08 1.44 1.67
CA TYR A 67 -4.26 2.23 1.98
C TYR A 67 -4.14 2.94 3.33
N PHE A 68 -3.73 2.21 4.37
CA PHE A 68 -3.52 2.82 5.69
C PHE A 68 -2.37 3.82 5.71
N GLN A 69 -1.31 3.60 4.92
CA GLN A 69 -0.23 4.60 4.78
C GLN A 69 -0.72 5.88 4.07
N VAL A 70 -1.56 5.76 3.04
CA VAL A 70 -2.21 6.91 2.40
C VAL A 70 -3.11 7.67 3.39
N LEU A 71 -3.92 6.96 4.19
CA LEU A 71 -4.73 7.60 5.22
C LEU A 71 -3.87 8.31 6.28
N ALA A 72 -2.76 7.70 6.68
CA ALA A 72 -1.80 8.32 7.59
C ALA A 72 -1.17 9.58 6.98
N PHE A 73 -0.75 9.52 5.71
CA PHE A 73 -0.26 10.68 4.97
C PHE A 73 -1.25 11.84 5.02
N TYR A 74 -2.52 11.62 4.68
CA TYR A 74 -3.54 12.67 4.72
C TYR A 74 -3.82 13.20 6.12
N ARG A 75 -3.84 12.33 7.13
CA ARG A 75 -3.99 12.74 8.55
C ARG A 75 -2.85 13.65 8.98
N ASP A 76 -1.62 13.32 8.60
CA ASP A 76 -0.42 14.03 9.06
C ASP A 76 -0.18 15.33 8.24
N HIS A 77 -0.73 15.43 7.02
CA HIS A 77 -0.49 16.54 6.08
C HIS A 77 -1.55 17.66 6.01
N LYS A 78 -2.69 17.66 6.76
CA LYS A 78 -3.31 18.88 7.37
C LYS A 78 -4.75 18.75 7.88
N ARG A 79 -4.96 19.48 8.98
CA ARG A 79 -6.16 19.74 9.78
C ARG A 79 -7.37 20.43 9.12
N ASP A 80 -7.32 20.95 7.89
CA ASP A 80 -8.40 21.84 7.38
C ASP A 80 -9.25 21.28 6.21
N SER A 81 -8.94 20.11 5.64
CA SER A 81 -9.68 19.55 4.49
C SER A 81 -9.90 18.02 4.56
N MET A 82 -9.74 17.45 5.76
CA MET A 82 -9.51 16.01 5.96
C MET A 82 -10.73 15.13 5.59
N VAL A 83 -11.97 15.62 5.78
CA VAL A 83 -13.18 14.81 5.55
C VAL A 83 -13.37 14.49 4.07
N PHE A 84 -13.20 15.49 3.19
CA PHE A 84 -13.41 15.30 1.76
C PHE A 84 -12.37 14.38 1.12
N ASN A 85 -11.12 14.43 1.61
CA ASN A 85 -10.05 13.64 1.05
C ASN A 85 -10.16 12.15 1.44
N ILE A 86 -10.54 11.85 2.70
CA ILE A 86 -10.66 10.46 3.16
C ILE A 86 -11.82 9.73 2.47
N GLU A 87 -12.97 10.38 2.30
CA GLU A 87 -14.11 9.76 1.62
C GLU A 87 -13.77 9.43 0.16
N LEU A 88 -13.16 10.37 -0.57
CA LEU A 88 -12.70 10.15 -1.93
C LEU A 88 -11.66 9.02 -2.02
N VAL A 89 -10.67 9.00 -1.12
CA VAL A 89 -9.66 7.94 -1.06
C VAL A 89 -10.29 6.58 -0.80
N SER A 90 -11.29 6.51 0.09
CA SER A 90 -12.03 5.29 0.39
C SER A 90 -12.79 4.78 -0.84
N MET A 91 -13.43 5.68 -1.59
CA MET A 91 -14.13 5.34 -2.83
C MET A 91 -13.18 4.81 -3.91
N LEU A 92 -12.03 5.48 -4.10
CA LEU A 92 -11.02 5.07 -5.09
C LEU A 92 -10.37 3.74 -4.73
N ALA A 93 -10.08 3.52 -3.44
CA ALA A 93 -9.55 2.26 -2.94
C ALA A 93 -10.51 1.10 -3.24
N ARG A 94 -11.80 1.26 -2.95
CA ARG A 94 -12.83 0.27 -3.26
C ARG A 94 -12.91 -0.04 -4.75
N GLN A 95 -12.86 0.98 -5.60
CA GLN A 95 -12.86 0.77 -7.06
C GLN A 95 -11.65 -0.05 -7.53
N ASN A 96 -10.48 0.16 -6.92
CA ASN A 96 -9.28 -0.61 -7.25
C ASN A 96 -9.36 -2.05 -6.71
N GLU A 97 -9.94 -2.27 -5.54
CA GLU A 97 -10.19 -3.61 -5.00
C GLU A 97 -11.09 -4.43 -5.94
N GLU A 98 -12.15 -3.83 -6.50
CA GLU A 98 -13.02 -4.46 -7.50
C GLU A 98 -12.27 -4.86 -8.77
N LYS A 99 -11.30 -4.03 -9.22
CA LYS A 99 -10.45 -4.34 -10.39
C LYS A 99 -9.41 -5.42 -10.11
N LEU A 100 -8.90 -5.51 -8.89
CA LEU A 100 -7.91 -6.50 -8.48
C LEU A 100 -8.53 -7.87 -8.17
N ALA A 101 -9.84 -7.91 -7.92
CA ALA A 101 -10.61 -9.12 -7.65
C ALA A 101 -11.14 -9.82 -8.92
N GLY A 102 -11.13 -9.14 -10.07
CA GLY A 102 -11.53 -9.68 -11.38
C GLY A 102 -10.33 -10.12 -12.21
#